data_AF-A0A433S8B2-F1
#
_entry.id   AF-A0A433S8B2-F1
#
_cell.length_a   1.000
_cell.length_b   1.000
_cell.length_c   1.000
_cell.angle_alpha   90.00
_cell.angle_beta   90.00
_cell.angle_gamma   90.00
#
_symmetry.space_group_name_H-M   'P 1'
#
loop_
_entity.id
_entity.type
_entity.pdbx_description
1 polymer ?
#
loop_
_entity_poly.entity_id
_entity_poly.type
_entity_poly.pdbx_seq_one_letter_code
_entity_poly.pdbx_strand_id
1 'polypeptide(L)'
;MTPKPKPLTVSDHAVLRYLERVGGFEIEALRQSMERRAAEALLPGASAVVIDGHRFVVGKGPDGPVIVTILDTTPRMNRPNSKAGAG
;
A
#
# COMPACT_ATOMS: atom_id res chain seq x y z
N MET A 1 -30.30 12.79 28.10
CA MET A 1 -29.69 12.35 26.82
C MET A 1 -28.46 11.54 27.16
N THR A 2 -28.46 10.23 26.94
CA THR A 2 -27.29 9.38 27.15
C THR A 2 -26.30 9.63 26.00
N PRO A 3 -25.03 9.96 26.25
CA PRO A 3 -24.07 10.15 25.16
C PRO A 3 -23.90 8.84 24.41
N LYS A 4 -24.03 8.88 23.07
CA LYS A 4 -23.80 7.72 22.21
C LYS A 4 -22.31 7.35 22.30
N PRO A 5 -21.96 6.10 22.63
CA PRO A 5 -20.55 5.70 22.74
C PRO A 5 -19.86 5.92 21.39
N LYS A 6 -18.66 6.50 21.44
CA LYS A 6 -17.84 6.67 20.23
C LYS A 6 -17.44 5.29 19.69
N PRO A 7 -17.44 5.08 18.37
CA PRO A 7 -16.91 3.86 17.79
C PRO A 7 -15.43 3.69 18.17
N LEU A 8 -15.05 2.46 18.49
CA LEU A 8 -13.65 2.10 18.68
C LEU A 8 -12.98 2.02 17.30
N THR A 9 -11.85 2.71 17.12
CA THR A 9 -11.05 2.67 15.88
C THR A 9 -9.72 1.97 16.12
N VAL A 10 -9.30 1.15 15.16
CA VAL A 10 -7.99 0.47 15.18
C VAL A 10 -7.00 1.29 14.36
N SER A 11 -5.79 1.52 14.89
CA SER A 11 -4.71 2.22 14.18
C SER A 11 -3.90 1.26 13.31
N ASP A 12 -3.25 1.78 12.27
CA ASP A 12 -2.34 1.00 11.41
C ASP A 12 -1.23 0.32 12.22
N HIS A 13 -0.71 0.99 13.26
CA HIS A 13 0.28 0.39 14.15
C HIS A 13 -0.26 -0.86 14.86
N ALA A 14 -1.51 -0.83 15.32
CA ALA A 14 -2.13 -2.00 15.94
C ALA A 14 -2.31 -3.15 14.94
N VAL A 15 -2.66 -2.83 13.68
CA VAL A 15 -2.73 -3.82 12.59
C VAL A 15 -1.37 -4.46 12.34
N LEU A 16 -0.30 -3.66 12.22
CA LEU A 16 1.06 -4.18 12.03
C LEU A 16 1.47 -5.12 13.17
N ARG A 17 1.25 -4.72 14.42
CA ARG A 17 1.60 -5.55 15.59
C ARG A 17 0.77 -6.83 15.66
N TYR A 18 -0.49 -6.79 15.24
CA TYR A 18 -1.33 -7.97 15.15
C TYR A 18 -0.79 -8.95 14.10
N LEU A 19 -0.42 -8.49 12.92
CA LEU A 19 0.16 -9.33 11.87
C LEU A 19 1.47 -9.98 12.33
N GLU A 20 2.36 -9.23 12.98
CA GLU A 20 3.61 -9.80 13.50
C GLU A 20 3.36 -10.83 14.61
N ARG A 21 2.64 -10.42 15.67
CA ARG A 21 2.56 -11.22 16.91
C ARG A 21 1.56 -12.35 16.85
N VAL A 22 0.46 -12.18 16.12
CA VAL A 22 -0.63 -13.16 16.01
C VAL A 22 -0.56 -13.88 14.68
N GLY A 23 -0.31 -13.13 13.59
CA GLY A 23 -0.20 -13.71 12.25
C GLY A 23 1.14 -14.38 11.95
N GLY A 24 2.18 -14.14 12.76
CA GLY A 24 3.52 -14.68 12.55
C GLY A 24 4.25 -14.08 11.36
N PHE A 25 3.87 -12.88 10.92
CA PHE A 25 4.52 -12.21 9.78
C PHE A 25 5.83 -11.55 10.20
N GLU A 26 6.93 -11.88 9.50
CA GLU A 26 8.23 -11.21 9.62
C GLU A 26 8.24 -9.90 8.82
N ILE A 27 7.56 -8.87 9.32
CA ILE A 27 7.33 -7.60 8.60
C ILE A 27 8.64 -6.90 8.22
N GLU A 28 9.64 -6.89 9.09
CA GLU A 28 10.93 -6.24 8.79
C GLU A 28 11.74 -7.02 7.76
N ALA A 29 11.69 -8.35 7.76
CA ALA A 29 12.31 -9.15 6.70
C ALA A 29 11.62 -8.92 5.35
N LEU A 30 10.29 -8.79 5.35
CA LEU A 30 9.52 -8.44 4.15
C LEU A 30 9.90 -7.05 3.64
N ARG A 31 10.00 -6.05 4.52
CA ARG A 31 10.44 -4.69 4.18
C ARG A 31 11.80 -4.69 3.49
N GLN A 32 12.79 -5.34 4.10
CA GLN A 32 14.14 -5.45 3.53
C GLN A 32 14.15 -6.17 2.17
N SER A 33 13.31 -7.20 2.03
CA SER A 33 13.16 -7.90 0.75
C SER A 33 12.60 -6.98 -0.33
N MET A 34 11.57 -6.18 -0.01
CA MET A 34 11.00 -5.20 -0.93
C MET A 34 12.00 -4.12 -1.32
N GLU A 35 12.73 -3.57 -0.35
CA GLU A 35 13.77 -2.54 -0.57
C GLU A 35 14.85 -3.06 -1.52
N ARG A 36 15.39 -4.26 -1.26
CA ARG A 36 16.41 -4.87 -2.12
C ARG A 36 15.91 -5.06 -3.55
N ARG A 37 14.73 -5.67 -3.72
CA ARG A 37 14.16 -5.94 -5.04
C ARG A 37 13.86 -4.66 -5.82
N ALA A 38 13.39 -3.62 -5.14
CA ALA A 38 13.17 -2.33 -5.74
C ALA A 38 14.48 -1.64 -6.11
N ALA A 39 15.50 -1.66 -5.24
CA ALA A 39 16.80 -1.07 -5.53
C ALA A 39 17.48 -1.71 -6.75
N GLU A 40 17.36 -3.03 -6.92
CA GLU A 40 17.90 -3.76 -8.07
C GLU A 40 17.20 -3.40 -9.39
N ALA A 41 15.89 -3.11 -9.35
CA ALA A 41 15.08 -2.88 -10.53
C ALA A 41 14.80 -1.39 -10.84
N LEU A 42 15.16 -0.47 -9.94
CA LEU A 42 14.88 0.95 -10.10
C LEU A 42 15.88 1.61 -11.05
N LEU A 43 15.38 2.10 -12.18
CA LEU A 43 16.17 2.91 -13.10
C LEU A 43 16.37 4.34 -12.58
N PRO A 44 17.52 4.98 -12.83
CA PRO A 44 17.74 6.38 -12.47
C PRO A 44 16.62 7.29 -13.00
N GLY A 45 16.02 8.07 -12.11
CA GLY A 45 14.94 9.01 -12.45
C GLY A 45 13.54 8.39 -12.58
N ALA A 46 13.38 7.08 -12.41
CA ALA A 46 12.07 6.45 -12.43
C ALA A 46 11.23 6.80 -11.20
N SER A 47 9.93 7.04 -11.40
CA SER A 47 8.96 7.31 -10.33
C SER A 47 8.21 6.07 -9.85
N ALA A 48 8.46 4.92 -10.49
CA ALA A 48 7.92 3.63 -10.09
C ALA A 48 8.73 2.48 -10.69
N VAL A 49 8.64 1.32 -10.06
CA VAL A 49 9.17 0.04 -10.55
C VAL A 49 8.08 -1.03 -10.51
N VAL A 50 8.09 -1.96 -11.46
CA VAL A 50 7.12 -3.08 -11.49
C VAL A 50 7.81 -4.36 -11.05
N ILE A 51 7.28 -4.99 -10.01
CA ILE A 51 7.81 -6.22 -9.40
C ILE A 51 6.62 -7.15 -9.16
N ASP A 52 6.70 -8.39 -9.65
CA ASP A 52 5.65 -9.41 -9.54
C ASP A 52 4.25 -8.94 -9.98
N GLY A 53 4.16 -8.09 -11.00
CA GLY A 53 2.88 -7.57 -11.47
C GLY A 53 2.26 -6.51 -10.55
N HIS A 54 3.02 -5.96 -9.60
CA HIS A 54 2.63 -4.81 -8.80
C HIS A 54 3.54 -3.61 -9.09
N ARG A 55 2.95 -2.42 -9.08
CA ARG A 55 3.65 -1.16 -9.29
C ARG A 55 4.01 -0.54 -7.95
N PHE A 56 5.30 -0.47 -7.67
CA PHE A 56 5.89 0.15 -6.49
C PHE A 56 6.19 1.60 -6.82
N VAL A 57 5.42 2.53 -6.24
CA VAL A 57 5.56 3.97 -6.47
C VAL A 57 6.65 4.52 -5.57
N VAL A 58 7.59 5.25 -6.17
CA VAL A 58 8.72 5.86 -5.48
C VAL A 58 8.44 7.35 -5.25
N GLY A 59 8.48 7.75 -3.98
CA GLY A 59 8.38 9.14 -3.53
C GLY A 59 9.71 9.66 -2.98
N LYS A 60 9.69 10.91 -2.50
CA LYS A 60 10.83 11.53 -1.82
C LYS A 60 10.70 11.31 -0.31
N GLY A 61 11.71 10.72 0.30
CA GLY A 61 11.89 10.63 1.74
C GLY A 61 12.99 11.58 2.24
N PRO A 62 13.15 11.71 3.56
CA PRO A 62 14.20 12.54 4.16
C PRO A 62 15.62 12.05 3.82
N ASP A 63 15.80 10.74 3.72
CA ASP A 63 17.11 10.10 3.53
C ASP A 63 17.32 9.57 2.10
N GLY A 64 16.38 9.83 1.18
CA GLY A 64 16.44 9.34 -0.19
C GLY A 64 15.08 8.89 -0.75
N PRO A 65 15.06 8.17 -1.87
CA PRO A 65 13.83 7.62 -2.44
C PRO A 65 13.20 6.59 -1.51
N VAL A 66 11.87 6.61 -1.40
CA VAL A 66 11.10 5.69 -0.55
C VAL A 66 9.92 5.12 -1.34
N ILE A 67 9.62 3.84 -1.15
CA ILE A 67 8.38 3.25 -1.68
C ILE A 67 7.22 3.78 -0.83
N VAL A 68 6.31 4.53 -1.45
CA VAL A 68 5.18 5.15 -0.74
C VAL A 68 3.88 4.38 -0.91
N THR A 69 3.75 3.60 -1.99
CA THR A 69 2.51 2.92 -2.35
C THR A 69 2.80 1.75 -3.27
N ILE A 70 2.01 0.68 -3.13
CA ILE A 70 1.98 -0.44 -4.07
C ILE A 70 0.60 -0.45 -4.72
N LEU A 71 0.56 -0.44 -6.04
CA LEU A 71 -0.66 -0.49 -6.84
C LEU A 71 -0.69 -1.80 -7.63
N ASP A 72 -1.88 -2.37 -7.81
CA ASP A 72 -2.06 -3.44 -8.78
C ASP A 72 -1.84 -2.90 -10.20
N THR A 73 -1.14 -3.69 -11.04
CA THR A 73 -0.92 -3.31 -12.45
C THR A 73 -2.10 -3.68 -13.34
N THR A 74 -3.07 -4.48 -12.84
CA THR A 74 -4.28 -4.77 -13.61
C THR A 74 -5.03 -3.47 -13.88
N PRO A 75 -5.33 -3.15 -15.16
CA PRO A 75 -6.19 -2.03 -15.48
C PRO A 75 -7.51 -2.23 -14.73
N ARG A 76 -7.91 -1.25 -13.92
CA ARG A 76 -9.27 -1.25 -13.34
C ARG A 76 -10.24 -1.36 -14.51
N MET A 77 -10.82 -2.53 -14.70
CA MET A 77 -11.86 -2.72 -15.71
C MET A 77 -12.97 -1.74 -15.36
N ASN A 78 -13.22 -0.81 -16.28
CA ASN A 78 -14.18 0.29 -16.15
C ASN A 78 -15.48 -0.24 -15.57
N ARG A 79 -15.84 0.19 -14.35
CA ARG A 79 -17.21 0.01 -13.85
C ARG A 79 -18.07 0.94 -14.71
N PRO A 80 -19.00 0.43 -15.54
CA PRO A 80 -19.86 1.31 -16.32
C PRO A 80 -20.63 2.21 -15.36
N ASN A 81 -20.56 3.52 -15.60
CA ASN A 81 -21.27 4.52 -14.82
C ASN A 81 -22.76 4.17 -14.80
N SER A 82 -23.28 3.72 -13.66
CA SER A 82 -24.71 3.56 -13.41
C SER A 82 -25.35 4.93 -13.16
N LYS A 83 -25.28 5.80 -14.17
CA LYS A 83 -26.08 7.03 -14.34
C LYS A 83 -26.23 7.35 -15.83
N ALA A 84 -27.05 6.54 -16.50
CA ALA A 84 -27.82 6.94 -17.68
C ALA A 84 -29.22 6.36 -17.41
N GLY A 85 -30.14 7.16 -16.90
CA GLY A 85 -31.18 7.72 -17.74
C GLY A 85 -32.51 7.09 -17.36
N ALA A 86 -33.06 7.53 -16.23
CA ALA A 86 -34.51 7.60 -16.10
C ALA A 86 -34.94 8.76 -17.01
N GLY A 87 -35.74 8.45 -18.01
CA GLY A 87 -36.24 9.38 -19.02
C GLY A 87 -37.08 8.63 -20.02
#